data_AF-A0A0S8FS65-F1
#
_entry.id   AF-A0A0S8FS65-F1
#
_cell.length_a   1.000
_cell.length_b   1.000
_cell.length_c   1.000
_cell.angle_alpha   90.00
_cell.angle_beta   90.00
_cell.angle_gamma   90.00
#
_symmetry.space_group_name_H-M   'P 1'
#
loop_
_entity.id
_entity.type
_entity.pdbx_description
1 polymer ?
#
loop_
_entity_poly.entity_id
_entity_poly.type
_entity_poly.pdbx_seq_one_letter_code
_entity_poly.pdbx_strand_id
1 'polypeptide(L)'
;MAAYDPAKFNAIHDEVFANFQAAKTEEWRAELARRHDVEAGVEDAATIALLQSLIETGAEYEKTSEMYSHGIRSTPTMILNNRMVIGTFPIEHLRAIFQALVDEHEGGEKFMENWM
;
A
#
# COMPACT_ATOMS: atom_id res chain seq x y z
N MET A 1 8.12 -11.96 -3.38
CA MET A 1 7.21 -13.08 -3.01
C MET A 1 5.79 -12.84 -3.50
N ALA A 2 4.94 -12.03 -2.84
CA ALA A 2 3.59 -11.76 -3.37
C ALA A 2 3.58 -10.95 -4.68
N ALA A 3 4.58 -10.09 -4.90
CA ALA A 3 4.78 -9.38 -6.17
C ALA A 3 5.26 -10.28 -7.33
N TYR A 4 5.76 -11.49 -7.03
CA TYR A 4 6.25 -12.44 -8.04
C TYR A 4 5.09 -13.22 -8.67
N ASP A 5 4.07 -13.56 -7.88
CA ASP A 5 2.85 -14.20 -8.37
C ASP A 5 1.61 -13.50 -7.76
N PRO A 6 0.98 -12.58 -8.52
CA PRO A 6 -0.19 -11.84 -8.05
C PRO A 6 -1.38 -12.73 -7.67
N ALA A 7 -1.51 -13.92 -8.26
CA ALA A 7 -2.60 -14.84 -7.93
C ALA A 7 -2.49 -15.38 -6.50
N LYS A 8 -1.28 -15.37 -5.92
CA LYS A 8 -1.00 -15.80 -4.55
C LYS A 8 -1.03 -14.66 -3.53
N PHE A 9 -1.27 -13.41 -3.96
CA PHE A 9 -1.16 -12.23 -3.11
C PHE A 9 -2.00 -12.33 -1.84
N ASN A 10 -3.31 -12.58 -1.96
CA ASN A 10 -4.22 -12.61 -0.80
C ASN A 10 -3.81 -13.70 0.20
N ALA A 11 -3.48 -14.89 -0.27
CA ALA A 11 -3.08 -16.00 0.59
C ALA A 11 -1.77 -15.69 1.35
N ILE A 12 -0.76 -15.17 0.65
CA ILE A 12 0.52 -14.77 1.26
C ILE A 12 0.32 -13.62 2.24
N HIS A 13 -0.45 -12.61 1.85
CA HIS A 13 -0.74 -11.43 2.65
C HIS A 13 -1.45 -11.80 3.96
N ASP A 14 -2.57 -12.52 3.87
CA ASP A 14 -3.36 -12.92 5.03
C ASP A 14 -2.52 -13.75 6.02
N GLU A 15 -1.69 -14.65 5.50
CA GLU A 15 -0.83 -15.46 6.34
C GLU A 15 0.26 -14.66 7.06
N VAL A 16 0.89 -13.70 6.39
CA VAL A 16 1.87 -12.79 7.01
C VAL A 16 1.21 -12.00 8.15
N PHE A 17 0.02 -11.45 7.92
CA PHE A 17 -0.67 -10.65 8.93
C PHE A 17 -1.19 -11.49 10.10
N ALA A 18 -1.67 -12.71 9.84
CA ALA A 18 -2.06 -13.64 10.90
C ALA A 18 -0.87 -14.05 11.79
N ASN A 19 0.35 -14.04 11.24
CA ASN A 19 1.58 -14.47 11.92
C ASN A 19 2.59 -13.34 12.11
N PHE A 20 2.14 -12.09 12.25
CA PHE A 20 2.96 -10.88 12.13
C PHE A 20 4.27 -10.89 12.94
N GLN A 21 4.27 -11.44 14.17
CA GLN A 21 5.50 -11.51 14.97
C GLN A 21 6.47 -12.57 14.45
N ALA A 22 5.98 -13.75 14.07
CA ALA A 22 6.81 -14.82 13.52
C ALA A 22 7.35 -14.44 12.13
N ALA A 23 6.56 -13.73 11.33
CA ALA A 23 6.93 -13.29 9.98
C ALA A 23 8.14 -12.33 9.94
N LYS A 24 8.57 -11.81 11.09
CA LYS A 24 9.77 -10.98 11.20
C LYS A 24 11.07 -11.78 11.15
N THR A 25 11.04 -13.09 11.36
CA THR A 25 12.26 -13.91 11.25
C THR A 25 12.52 -14.31 9.80
N GLU A 26 13.80 -14.47 9.45
CA GLU A 26 14.20 -14.86 8.10
C GLU A 26 13.76 -16.30 7.78
N GLU A 27 13.90 -17.19 8.75
CA GLU A 27 13.56 -18.61 8.62
C GLU A 27 12.07 -18.77 8.31
N TRP A 28 11.21 -17.98 8.96
CA TRP A 28 9.78 -18.02 8.70
C TRP A 28 9.45 -17.50 7.30
N ARG A 29 10.10 -16.43 6.84
CA ARG A 29 9.91 -15.90 5.48
C ARG A 29 10.37 -16.89 4.40
N ALA A 30 11.48 -17.60 4.64
CA ALA A 30 11.96 -18.65 3.74
C ALA A 30 10.99 -19.85 3.68
N GLU A 31 10.42 -20.25 4.82
CA GLU A 31 9.40 -21.31 4.85
C GLU A 31 8.10 -20.88 4.18
N LEU A 32 7.66 -19.63 4.37
CA LEU A 32 6.54 -19.06 3.64
C LEU A 32 6.79 -19.11 2.12
N ALA A 33 7.98 -18.72 1.67
CA ALA A 33 8.36 -18.75 0.26
C ALA A 33 8.23 -20.16 -0.33
N ARG A 34 8.71 -21.18 0.38
CA ARG A 34 8.60 -22.60 0.01
C ARG A 34 7.17 -23.06 -0.09
N ARG A 35 6.35 -22.80 0.93
CA ARG A 35 4.95 -23.26 0.97
C ARG A 35 4.09 -22.64 -0.12
N HIS A 36 4.37 -21.39 -0.48
CA HIS A 36 3.66 -20.70 -1.56
C HIS A 36 4.34 -20.85 -2.92
N ASP A 37 5.45 -21.60 -3.04
CA ASP A 37 6.17 -21.78 -4.31
C ASP A 37 6.52 -20.43 -4.97
N VAL A 38 7.16 -19.55 -4.21
CA VAL A 38 7.58 -18.19 -4.63
C VAL A 38 9.05 -17.89 -4.29
N GLU A 39 9.84 -18.92 -3.99
CA GLU A 39 11.27 -18.78 -3.65
C GLU A 39 12.08 -18.12 -4.76
N ALA A 40 11.81 -18.49 -6.02
CA ALA A 40 12.48 -17.90 -7.18
C ALA A 40 12.28 -16.37 -7.27
N GLY A 41 11.18 -15.86 -6.70
CA GLY A 41 10.89 -14.43 -6.68
C GLY A 41 11.82 -13.58 -5.80
N VAL A 42 12.73 -14.20 -5.03
CA VAL A 42 13.78 -13.49 -4.29
C VAL A 42 14.94 -13.09 -5.21
N GLU A 43 15.22 -13.89 -6.24
CA GLU A 43 16.32 -13.67 -7.19
C GLU A 43 15.84 -13.18 -8.56
N ASP A 44 14.53 -13.23 -8.81
CA ASP A 44 13.94 -12.78 -10.07
C ASP A 44 14.15 -11.27 -10.29
N ALA A 45 14.91 -10.94 -11.34
CA ALA A 45 15.29 -9.57 -11.66
C ALA A 45 14.08 -8.66 -11.95
N ALA A 46 13.03 -9.20 -12.58
CA ALA A 46 11.81 -8.44 -12.87
C ALA A 46 11.06 -8.08 -11.58
N THR A 47 10.95 -9.02 -10.65
CA THR A 47 10.36 -8.79 -9.32
C THR A 47 11.16 -7.77 -8.52
N ILE A 48 12.49 -7.87 -8.52
CA ILE A 48 13.35 -6.91 -7.83
C ILE A 48 13.17 -5.50 -8.41
N ALA A 49 13.18 -5.36 -9.74
CA ALA A 49 12.98 -4.08 -10.41
C ALA A 49 11.59 -3.48 -10.12
N LEU A 50 10.55 -4.32 -10.14
CA LEU A 50 9.19 -3.90 -9.79
C LEU A 50 9.12 -3.38 -8.36
N LEU A 51 9.68 -4.11 -7.38
CA LEU A 51 9.71 -3.68 -5.98
C LEU A 51 10.46 -2.35 -5.80
N GLN A 52 11.58 -2.17 -6.49
CA GLN A 52 12.32 -0.91 -6.49
C GLN A 52 11.45 0.24 -7.00
N SER A 53 10.79 0.08 -8.16
CA SER A 53 9.91 1.12 -8.69
C SER A 53 8.75 1.45 -7.73
N LEU A 54 8.17 0.44 -7.07
CA LEU A 54 7.08 0.64 -6.12
C LEU A 54 7.55 1.40 -4.87
N ILE A 55 8.73 1.11 -4.36
CA ILE A 55 9.33 1.83 -3.23
C ILE A 55 9.59 3.30 -3.59
N GLU A 56 10.04 3.55 -4.82
CA GLU A 56 10.36 4.89 -5.32
C GLU A 56 9.12 5.77 -5.54
N THR A 57 7.93 5.19 -5.73
CA THR A 57 6.68 5.97 -5.90
C THR A 57 6.41 6.94 -4.74
N GLY A 58 6.87 6.63 -3.53
CA GLY A 58 6.72 7.54 -2.39
C GLY A 58 7.46 8.88 -2.58
N ALA A 59 8.50 8.90 -3.42
CA ALA A 59 9.27 10.10 -3.77
C ALA A 59 8.59 10.98 -4.82
N GLU A 60 7.60 10.47 -5.56
CA GLU A 60 6.87 11.23 -6.58
C GLU A 60 5.94 12.30 -5.98
N TYR A 61 5.60 12.16 -4.69
CA TYR A 61 4.71 13.07 -3.98
C TYR A 61 5.51 14.18 -3.27
N GLU A 62 4.98 15.41 -3.36
CA GLU A 62 5.58 16.58 -2.71
C GLU A 62 5.72 16.39 -1.20
N LYS A 63 6.83 16.87 -0.64
CA LYS A 63 7.09 16.80 0.79
C LYS A 63 6.08 17.64 1.55
N THR A 64 5.43 17.03 2.54
CA THR A 64 4.53 17.72 3.48
C THR A 64 5.27 18.25 4.71
N SER A 65 6.59 18.02 4.83
CA SER A 65 7.43 18.46 5.95
C SER A 65 8.93 18.32 5.61
N GLU A 66 9.76 19.21 6.17
CA GLU A 66 11.23 19.13 6.05
C GLU A 66 11.85 17.93 6.79
N MET A 67 11.13 17.31 7.73
CA MET A 67 11.61 16.18 8.52
C MET A 67 11.68 14.86 7.72
N TYR A 68 10.92 14.75 6.64
CA TYR A 68 10.77 13.49 5.89
C TYR A 68 11.28 13.63 4.44
N SER A 69 11.94 12.59 3.93
CA SER A 69 12.54 12.57 2.58
C SER A 69 11.53 12.35 1.46
N HIS A 70 10.33 11.84 1.77
CA HIS A 70 9.28 11.46 0.83
C HIS A 70 7.94 12.11 1.22
N GLY A 71 7.05 12.33 0.22
CA GLY A 71 5.73 12.91 0.46
C GLY A 71 4.79 11.96 1.23
N ILE A 72 4.86 10.65 0.94
CA ILE A 72 4.18 9.62 1.73
C ILE A 72 5.05 9.25 2.93
N ARG A 73 4.52 9.41 4.14
CA ARG A 73 5.28 9.29 5.41
C ARG A 73 4.71 8.31 6.44
N SER A 74 3.54 7.74 6.19
CA SER A 74 2.88 6.82 7.12
C SER A 74 1.97 5.85 6.39
N THR A 75 1.59 4.78 7.09
CA THR A 75 0.65 3.76 6.61
C THR A 75 -0.52 3.60 7.59
N PRO A 76 -1.75 3.40 7.10
CA PRO A 76 -2.15 3.44 5.70
C PRO A 76 -2.17 4.89 5.17
N THR A 77 -1.73 5.07 3.93
CA THR A 77 -1.95 6.28 3.13
C THR A 77 -2.57 5.83 1.81
N MET A 78 -3.63 6.50 1.38
CA MET A 78 -4.32 6.23 0.12
C MET A 78 -4.19 7.43 -0.81
N ILE A 79 -4.03 7.18 -2.10
CA ILE A 79 -4.07 8.20 -3.15
C ILE A 79 -5.35 7.99 -3.96
N LEU A 80 -6.30 8.93 -3.85
CA LEU A 80 -7.62 8.86 -4.48
C LEU A 80 -7.78 10.08 -5.39
N ASN A 81 -7.87 9.87 -6.71
CA ASN A 81 -7.99 10.97 -7.69
C ASN A 81 -6.95 12.09 -7.47
N ASN A 82 -5.68 11.72 -7.29
CA ASN A 82 -4.57 12.63 -7.02
C ASN A 82 -4.64 13.39 -5.67
N ARG A 83 -5.52 12.97 -4.75
CA ARG A 83 -5.59 13.48 -3.36
C ARG A 83 -5.03 12.46 -2.39
N MET A 84 -4.26 12.93 -1.41
CA MET A 84 -3.66 12.10 -0.38
C MET A 84 -4.56 12.03 0.85
N VAL A 85 -4.92 10.82 1.28
CA VAL A 85 -5.69 10.54 2.51
C VAL A 85 -4.79 9.76 3.46
N ILE A 86 -4.39 10.39 4.56
CA ILE A 86 -3.39 9.86 5.48
C ILE A 86 -4.07 9.33 6.75
N GLY A 87 -3.79 8.07 7.10
CA GLY A 87 -4.17 7.46 8.36
C GLY A 87 -5.36 6.50 8.28
N THR A 88 -5.65 5.90 9.43
CA THR A 88 -6.77 4.96 9.58
C THR A 88 -8.02 5.72 10.01
N PHE A 89 -9.08 5.63 9.21
CA PHE A 89 -10.36 6.26 9.51
C PHE A 89 -11.44 5.19 9.79
N PRO A 90 -12.46 5.51 10.62
CA PRO A 90 -13.67 4.71 10.70
C PRO A 90 -14.29 4.48 9.31
N ILE A 91 -14.90 3.31 9.10
CA ILE A 91 -15.45 2.93 7.80
C ILE A 91 -16.47 3.96 7.27
N GLU A 92 -17.24 4.59 8.15
CA GLU A 92 -18.22 5.62 7.78
C GLU A 92 -17.54 6.89 7.23
N HIS A 93 -16.41 7.29 7.80
CA HIS A 93 -15.64 8.44 7.31
C HIS A 93 -15.01 8.12 5.96
N LEU A 94 -14.45 6.91 5.79
CA LEU A 94 -13.95 6.48 4.49
C LEU A 94 -15.07 6.50 3.45
N ARG A 95 -16.23 5.91 3.75
CA ARG A 95 -17.38 5.90 2.84
C ARG A 95 -17.79 7.31 2.43
N ALA A 96 -17.83 8.26 3.37
CA ALA A 96 -18.13 9.66 3.07
C ALA A 96 -17.08 10.30 2.13
N ILE A 97 -15.79 10.07 2.37
CA ILE A 97 -14.69 10.55 1.50
C ILE A 97 -14.85 9.98 0.09
N PHE A 98 -15.08 8.66 -0.05
CA PHE A 98 -15.25 8.03 -1.35
C PHE A 98 -16.52 8.51 -2.06
N GLN A 99 -17.65 8.62 -1.35
CA GLN A 99 -18.91 9.09 -1.93
C GLN A 99 -18.78 10.52 -2.46
N ALA A 100 -18.16 11.41 -1.68
CA ALA A 100 -17.87 12.78 -2.10
C ALA A 100 -17.05 12.85 -3.41
N LEU A 101 -16.08 11.96 -3.58
CA LEU A 101 -15.27 11.88 -4.80
C LEU A 101 -16.06 11.36 -6.01
N VAL A 102 -17.01 10.43 -5.79
CA VAL A 102 -17.94 9.95 -6.83
C VAL A 102 -18.89 11.08 -7.23
N ASP A 103 -19.50 11.76 -6.26
CA ASP A 103 -20.44 12.86 -6.51
C ASP A 103 -19.76 13.99 -7.30
N GLU A 104 -18.53 14.38 -6.93
CA GLU A 104 -17.74 15.39 -7.66
C GLU A 104 -17.48 14.97 -9.13
N HIS A 105 -17.24 13.68 -9.39
CA HIS A 105 -17.03 13.17 -10.75
C HIS A 105 -18.33 13.16 -11.58
N GLU A 106 -19.47 12.88 -10.96
CA GLU A 106 -20.79 12.84 -11.61
C GLU A 106 -21.44 14.23 -11.78
N GLY A 107 -20.75 15.31 -11.37
CA GLY A 107 -21.21 16.69 -11.51
C GLY A 107 -21.98 17.23 -10.31
N GLY A 108 -21.91 16.54 -9.17
CA GLY A 108 -22.37 17.00 -7.86
C GLY A 108 -21.47 18.10 -7.26
N GLU A 109 -21.95 18.73 -6.19
CA GLU A 109 -21.20 19.80 -5.50
C GLU A 109 -19.85 19.30 -4.96
N LYS A 110 -18.79 20.09 -5.14
CA LYS A 110 -17.45 19.78 -4.63
C LYS A 110 -17.45 19.67 -3.10
N PHE A 111 -17.09 18.50 -2.59
CA PHE A 111 -16.91 18.30 -1.15
C PHE A 111 -15.65 19.05 -0.67
N MET A 112 -15.90 20.09 0.13
CA MET A 112 -15.00 20.93 0.92
C MET A 112 -13.54 20.46 0.99
N GLU A 113 -12.70 21.13 0.21
CA GLU A 113 -11.24 21.20 0.38
C GLU A 113 -10.96 21.82 1.75
N ASN A 114 -10.66 20.99 2.75
CA ASN A 114 -9.84 21.29 3.95
C ASN A 114 -10.10 20.21 5.01
N TRP A 115 -9.45 19.06 4.84
CA TRP A 115 -9.25 18.13 5.95
C TRP A 115 -7.74 17.94 6.14
N MET A 116 -7.22 18.82 7.00
CA MET A 116 -5.91 18.85 7.68
C MET A 116 -4.66 19.15 6.85
#